data_AF-A0A8K0R2A1-F1
#
_entry.id   AF-A0A8K0R2A1-F1
#
_cell.length_a   1.000
_cell.length_b   1.000
_cell.length_c   1.000
_cell.angle_alpha   90.00
_cell.angle_beta   90.00
_cell.angle_gamma   90.00
#
_symmetry.space_group_name_H-M   'P 1'
#
loop_
_entity.id
_entity.type
_entity.pdbx_description
1 polymer ?
#
loop_
_entity_poly.entity_id
_entity_poly.type
_entity_poly.pdbx_seq_one_letter_code
_entity_poly.pdbx_strand_id
1 'polypeptide(L)'
;MKVFNHVLRGNYYPSHQRFASVYPAKWKRELLSYQKNAHAPVVNAKSIVIFEPLYACPDWADPRASSALHPNLEGLPNAYFQMTGLDPLRDEGFLYASLLREKGAKTRVDVYPGLPHTFWTFPGLVSMKKWIRDTIAGVLWLLDGNEGRL
;
A
#
# COMPACT_ATOMS: atom_id res chain seq x y z
N MET A 1 -15.79 3.59 3.69
CA MET A 1 -14.94 2.40 3.56
C MET A 1 -14.26 2.47 2.19
N LYS A 2 -12.92 2.41 2.08
CA LYS A 2 -12.21 2.48 0.78
C LYS A 2 -11.52 1.15 0.49
N VAL A 3 -11.75 0.60 -0.70
CA VAL A 3 -11.08 -0.57 -1.31
C VAL A 3 -10.78 -0.17 -2.78
N PHE A 4 -9.58 -0.47 -3.32
CA PHE A 4 -9.12 0.02 -4.65
C PHE A 4 -8.65 -1.11 -5.61
N ASN A 5 -8.94 -1.01 -6.91
CA ASN A 5 -8.31 -1.74 -8.05
C ASN A 5 -8.73 -1.12 -9.43
N HIS A 6 -7.85 -1.00 -10.46
CA HIS A 6 -8.23 -0.64 -11.87
C HIS A 6 -7.17 -0.93 -12.99
N VAL A 7 -7.58 -0.77 -14.29
CA VAL A 7 -7.15 -1.45 -15.55
C VAL A 7 -7.04 -0.47 -16.79
N LEU A 8 -6.02 -0.70 -17.68
CA LEU A 8 -5.79 -0.42 -19.16
C LEU A 8 -5.99 1.01 -19.77
N ARG A 9 -5.27 1.57 -20.78
CA ARG A 9 -4.26 1.22 -21.83
C ARG A 9 -3.35 2.45 -22.16
N GLY A 10 -2.12 2.24 -22.64
CA GLY A 10 -1.53 3.01 -23.78
C GLY A 10 -0.30 3.95 -23.58
N ASN A 11 0.87 3.46 -24.03
CA ASN A 11 2.09 4.15 -24.54
C ASN A 11 3.19 4.71 -23.58
N TYR A 12 4.44 4.46 -23.99
CA TYR A 12 5.65 4.17 -23.21
C TYR A 12 6.70 5.30 -23.28
N TYR A 13 7.30 5.70 -22.14
CA TYR A 13 8.54 6.51 -22.07
C TYR A 13 9.37 6.15 -20.81
N PRO A 14 10.71 6.06 -20.87
CA PRO A 14 11.52 5.45 -19.81
C PRO A 14 12.09 6.47 -18.81
N SER A 15 11.51 6.53 -17.61
CA SER A 15 12.14 7.07 -16.39
C SER A 15 11.49 6.43 -15.15
N HIS A 16 11.83 5.17 -14.92
CA HIS A 16 10.99 4.14 -14.29
C HIS A 16 10.86 4.16 -12.75
N GLN A 17 10.92 5.32 -12.10
CA GLN A 17 10.66 5.44 -10.65
C GLN A 17 9.90 6.73 -10.32
N ARG A 18 8.88 7.09 -11.11
CA ARG A 18 8.20 8.37 -10.89
C ARG A 18 7.51 8.42 -9.53
N PHE A 19 6.91 7.32 -9.10
CA PHE A 19 6.21 7.19 -7.82
C PHE A 19 7.07 7.50 -6.59
N ALA A 20 8.26 6.90 -6.48
CA ALA A 20 9.12 7.10 -5.29
C ALA A 20 9.87 8.44 -5.34
N SER A 21 10.06 8.99 -6.54
CA SER A 21 10.85 10.20 -6.76
C SER A 21 10.22 11.47 -6.19
N VAL A 22 8.89 11.50 -6.03
CA VAL A 22 8.14 12.68 -5.58
C VAL A 22 8.13 12.87 -4.06
N TYR A 23 8.50 11.84 -3.28
CA TYR A 23 8.49 11.95 -1.83
C TYR A 23 9.62 12.86 -1.31
N PRO A 24 9.41 13.61 -0.21
CA PRO A 24 10.48 14.36 0.45
C PRO A 24 11.67 13.49 0.85
N ALA A 25 12.88 14.07 0.84
CA ALA A 25 14.14 13.36 1.10
C ALA A 25 14.16 12.61 2.45
N LYS A 26 13.45 13.12 3.46
CA LYS A 26 13.30 12.46 4.77
C LYS A 26 12.71 11.05 4.66
N TRP A 27 11.72 10.85 3.79
CA TRP A 27 11.06 9.55 3.62
C TRP A 27 11.77 8.64 2.63
N LYS A 28 12.42 9.20 1.59
CA LYS A 28 13.16 8.40 0.60
C LYS A 28 14.20 7.45 1.22
N ARG A 29 14.75 7.80 2.38
CA ARG A 29 15.71 6.96 3.12
C ARG A 29 15.09 5.69 3.71
N GLU A 30 13.77 5.71 3.94
CA GLU A 30 13.01 4.62 4.55
C GLU A 30 12.24 3.80 3.50
N LEU A 31 11.94 4.38 2.34
CA LEU A 31 11.25 3.74 1.22
C LEU A 31 12.19 2.88 0.36
N LEU A 32 12.64 1.75 0.92
CA LEU A 32 13.65 0.89 0.30
C LEU A 32 13.07 -0.39 -0.32
N SER A 33 11.81 -0.72 -0.04
CA SER A 33 11.14 -1.94 -0.50
C SER A 33 11.13 -2.06 -2.01
N TYR A 34 10.98 -0.96 -2.75
CA TYR A 34 10.96 -0.99 -4.20
C TYR A 34 12.24 -1.62 -4.77
N GLN A 35 13.39 -1.24 -4.21
CA GLN A 35 14.70 -1.75 -4.61
C GLN A 35 14.96 -3.14 -4.02
N LYS A 36 14.69 -3.33 -2.72
CA LYS A 36 14.91 -4.61 -2.02
C LYS A 36 14.07 -5.76 -2.59
N ASN A 37 12.85 -5.46 -3.04
CA ASN A 37 11.91 -6.42 -3.59
C ASN A 37 11.76 -6.28 -5.12
N ALA A 38 12.74 -5.68 -5.80
CA ALA A 38 12.68 -5.41 -7.25
C ALA A 38 12.47 -6.67 -8.12
N HIS A 39 12.78 -7.85 -7.59
CA HIS A 39 12.62 -9.16 -8.21
C HIS A 39 11.61 -10.07 -7.50
N ALA A 40 10.71 -9.50 -6.70
CA ALA A 40 9.70 -10.26 -5.99
C ALA A 40 8.80 -11.08 -6.96
N PRO A 41 8.24 -12.22 -6.52
CA PRO A 41 7.26 -12.95 -7.30
C PRO A 41 5.98 -12.14 -7.51
N VAL A 42 5.24 -12.43 -8.59
CA VAL A 42 3.93 -11.83 -8.94
C VAL A 42 4.01 -10.35 -9.31
N VAL A 43 4.31 -9.46 -8.35
CA VAL A 43 4.52 -8.03 -8.59
C VAL A 43 5.96 -7.68 -8.26
N ASN A 44 6.63 -7.04 -9.21
CA ASN A 44 8.02 -6.61 -9.11
C ASN A 44 8.23 -5.24 -9.75
N ALA A 45 9.45 -4.73 -9.71
CA ALA A 45 9.74 -3.41 -10.27
C ALA A 45 9.41 -3.33 -11.77
N LYS A 46 9.67 -4.40 -12.54
CA LYS A 46 9.35 -4.44 -13.97
C LYS A 46 7.84 -4.40 -14.23
N SER A 47 7.03 -5.08 -13.41
CA SER A 47 5.58 -5.02 -13.58
C SER A 47 5.00 -3.67 -13.19
N ILE A 48 5.50 -3.02 -12.13
CA ILE A 48 5.03 -1.70 -11.70
C ILE A 48 5.25 -0.65 -12.79
N VAL A 49 6.42 -0.71 -13.43
CA VAL A 49 6.79 0.16 -14.56
C VAL A 49 5.80 0.06 -15.73
N ILE A 50 5.22 -1.12 -15.97
CA ILE A 50 4.21 -1.28 -17.02
C ILE A 50 2.97 -0.45 -16.70
N PHE A 51 2.61 -0.26 -15.42
CA PHE A 51 1.44 0.50 -15.00
C PHE A 51 1.65 2.02 -15.00
N GLU A 52 2.87 2.52 -14.78
CA GLU A 52 3.16 3.97 -14.79
C GLU A 52 2.52 4.73 -15.97
N PRO A 53 2.76 4.34 -17.24
CA PRO A 53 2.13 5.01 -18.37
C PRO A 53 0.61 4.79 -18.44
N LEU A 54 0.09 3.67 -17.92
CA LEU A 54 -1.35 3.36 -17.93
C LEU A 54 -2.16 4.27 -17.01
N TYR A 55 -1.54 4.78 -15.95
CA TYR A 55 -2.17 5.74 -15.06
C TYR A 55 -2.28 7.14 -15.67
N ALA A 56 -1.47 7.45 -16.70
CA ALA A 56 -1.43 8.76 -17.37
C ALA A 56 -1.38 9.95 -16.37
N CYS A 57 -0.71 9.76 -15.23
CA CYS A 57 -0.68 10.75 -14.17
C CYS A 57 0.18 11.94 -14.60
N PRO A 58 -0.38 13.16 -14.70
CA PRO A 58 0.38 14.34 -15.14
C PRO A 58 1.38 14.79 -14.07
N ASP A 59 1.06 14.57 -12.80
CA ASP A 59 1.90 14.91 -11.66
C ASP A 59 1.77 13.85 -10.56
N TRP A 60 2.85 13.10 -10.33
CA TRP A 60 2.88 12.08 -9.29
C TRP A 60 2.91 12.65 -7.87
N ALA A 61 3.20 13.94 -7.71
CA ALA A 61 3.10 14.63 -6.43
C ALA A 61 1.65 14.99 -6.06
N ASP A 62 0.72 14.88 -7.01
CA ASP A 62 -0.70 15.11 -6.74
C ASP A 62 -1.20 14.14 -5.65
N PRO A 63 -1.85 14.63 -4.58
CA PRO A 63 -2.38 13.80 -3.51
C PRO A 63 -3.36 12.70 -3.95
N ARG A 64 -3.98 12.82 -5.14
CA ARG A 64 -4.84 11.79 -5.73
C ARG A 64 -4.04 10.60 -6.27
N ALA A 65 -2.77 10.81 -6.62
CA ALA A 65 -1.84 9.77 -7.03
C ALA A 65 -1.01 9.27 -5.84
N SER A 66 -0.57 10.19 -4.97
CA SER A 66 0.29 9.93 -3.82
C SER A 66 -0.35 10.43 -2.53
N SER A 67 -1.28 9.66 -1.96
CA SER A 67 -2.07 10.05 -0.78
C SER A 67 -1.24 10.50 0.43
N ALA A 68 -0.02 9.97 0.60
CA ALA A 68 0.89 10.38 1.67
C ALA A 68 1.40 11.83 1.53
N LEU A 69 1.24 12.46 0.37
CA LEU A 69 1.55 13.88 0.13
C LEU A 69 0.34 14.80 0.35
N HIS A 70 -0.83 14.28 0.75
CA HIS A 70 -1.98 15.12 1.01
C HIS A 70 -1.67 16.13 2.14
N PRO A 71 -1.95 17.44 1.97
CA PRO A 71 -1.54 18.47 2.93
C PRO A 71 -2.24 18.35 4.30
N ASN A 72 -3.36 17.63 4.34
CA ASN A 72 -4.13 17.40 5.57
C ASN A 72 -4.62 15.94 5.66
N LEU A 73 -4.10 15.18 6.62
CA LEU A 73 -4.56 13.80 6.91
C LEU A 73 -5.37 13.71 8.21
N GLU A 74 -5.72 14.85 8.82
CA GLU A 74 -6.50 14.91 10.06
C GLU A 74 -7.98 14.58 9.82
N GLY A 75 -8.63 14.00 10.82
CA GLY A 75 -10.05 13.62 10.76
C GLY A 75 -10.35 12.48 9.78
N LEU A 76 -9.33 11.84 9.20
CA LEU A 76 -9.52 10.64 8.38
C LEU A 76 -10.01 9.46 9.25
N PRO A 77 -10.82 8.56 8.68
CA PRO A 77 -11.34 7.42 9.42
C PRO A 77 -10.21 6.46 9.84
N ASN A 78 -10.49 5.64 10.84
CA ASN A 78 -9.62 4.53 11.23
C ASN A 78 -9.28 3.67 10.00
N ALA A 79 -8.06 3.14 9.98
CA ALA A 79 -7.55 2.39 8.84
C ALA A 79 -7.02 1.02 9.26
N TYR A 80 -7.28 0.01 8.44
CA TYR A 80 -6.71 -1.31 8.58
C TYR A 80 -5.91 -1.66 7.33
N PHE A 81 -4.69 -2.16 7.53
CA PHE A 81 -3.76 -2.49 6.46
C PHE A 81 -3.31 -3.94 6.58
N GLN A 82 -3.24 -4.61 5.43
CA GLN A 82 -2.62 -5.92 5.29
C GLN A 82 -1.41 -5.78 4.36
N MET A 83 -0.21 -5.91 4.92
CA MET A 83 1.05 -5.66 4.22
C MET A 83 1.77 -6.98 3.96
N THR A 84 2.44 -7.10 2.81
CA THR A 84 3.19 -8.30 2.45
C THR A 84 4.70 -8.02 2.47
N GLY A 85 5.49 -9.01 2.87
CA GLY A 85 6.93 -8.83 3.08
C GLY A 85 7.73 -8.64 1.79
N LEU A 86 7.41 -9.43 0.76
CA LEU A 86 8.03 -9.41 -0.58
C LEU A 86 7.22 -8.54 -1.54
N ASP A 87 7.04 -7.28 -1.18
CA ASP A 87 6.26 -6.32 -1.96
C ASP A 87 7.09 -5.06 -2.21
N PRO A 88 7.30 -4.66 -3.48
CA PRO A 88 7.98 -3.42 -3.80
C PRO A 88 7.32 -2.18 -3.20
N LEU A 89 6.01 -2.19 -2.97
CA LEU A 89 5.20 -1.05 -2.49
C LEU A 89 5.04 -1.02 -0.95
N ARG A 90 5.72 -1.95 -0.25
CA ARG A 90 5.52 -2.19 1.18
C ARG A 90 5.80 -0.97 2.04
N ASP A 91 6.93 -0.31 1.80
CA ASP A 91 7.41 0.75 2.69
C ASP A 91 6.54 2.00 2.55
N GLU A 92 5.97 2.29 1.37
CA GLU A 92 4.97 3.35 1.17
C GLU A 92 3.69 3.08 1.97
N GLY A 93 3.28 1.81 2.03
CA GLY A 93 2.16 1.37 2.87
C GLY A 93 2.40 1.63 4.36
N PHE A 94 3.61 1.32 4.85
CA PHE A 94 4.00 1.62 6.23
C PHE A 94 4.10 3.11 6.52
N LEU A 95 4.65 3.90 5.58
CA LEU A 95 4.72 5.35 5.68
C LEU A 95 3.31 5.94 5.84
N TYR A 96 2.38 5.56 4.97
CA TYR A 96 1.02 6.09 5.04
C TYR A 96 0.30 5.69 6.33
N ALA A 97 0.49 4.45 6.81
CA ALA A 97 -0.02 4.02 8.11
C ALA A 97 0.58 4.82 9.28
N SER A 98 1.86 5.20 9.22
CA SER A 98 2.48 6.07 10.24
C SER A 98 1.86 7.46 10.22
N LEU A 99 1.74 8.07 9.03
CA LEU A 99 1.17 9.40 8.87
C LEU A 99 -0.27 9.49 9.39
N LEU A 100 -1.09 8.45 9.14
CA LEU A 100 -2.45 8.37 9.67
C LEU A 100 -2.48 8.31 11.20
N ARG A 101 -1.58 7.52 11.83
CA ARG A 101 -1.47 7.45 13.29
C ARG A 101 -1.04 8.78 13.89
N GLU A 102 -0.06 9.44 13.29
CA GLU A 102 0.43 10.76 13.71
C GLU A 102 -0.69 11.81 13.66
N LYS A 103 -1.66 11.66 12.76
CA LYS A 103 -2.84 12.53 12.63
C LYS A 103 -4.07 12.05 13.39
N GLY A 104 -3.91 11.07 14.28
CA GLY A 104 -4.95 10.65 15.23
C GLY A 104 -5.89 9.55 14.74
N ALA A 105 -5.74 9.06 13.50
CA ALA A 105 -6.54 7.94 13.03
C ALA A 105 -6.04 6.63 13.68
N LYS A 106 -6.92 5.88 14.36
CA LYS A 106 -6.55 4.55 14.87
C LYS A 106 -6.21 3.69 13.66
N THR A 107 -5.02 3.11 13.66
CA THR A 107 -4.50 2.36 12.51
C THR A 107 -3.94 1.02 12.95
N ARG A 108 -4.48 -0.05 12.38
CA ARG A 108 -4.00 -1.42 12.57
C ARG A 108 -3.29 -1.91 11.32
N VAL A 109 -2.17 -2.61 11.50
CA VAL A 109 -1.39 -3.18 10.40
C VAL A 109 -1.08 -4.64 10.73
N ASP A 110 -1.50 -5.55 9.86
CA ASP A 110 -1.09 -6.96 9.90
C ASP A 110 -0.09 -7.21 8.77
N VAL A 111 1.02 -7.88 9.07
CA VAL A 111 2.10 -8.14 8.12
C VAL A 111 2.18 -9.64 7.83
N TYR A 112 2.39 -9.99 6.56
CA TYR A 112 2.64 -11.35 6.09
C TYR A 112 4.07 -11.47 5.56
N PRO A 113 5.05 -11.83 6.43
CA PRO A 113 6.44 -11.93 6.04
C PRO A 113 6.66 -12.99 4.95
N GLY A 114 7.56 -12.74 4.02
CA GLY A 114 7.94 -13.69 2.97
C GLY A 114 6.88 -13.95 1.89
N LEU A 115 5.68 -13.37 2.00
CA LEU A 115 4.66 -13.49 0.95
C LEU A 115 4.76 -12.34 -0.06
N PRO A 116 4.52 -12.59 -1.35
CA PRO A 116 4.49 -11.56 -2.37
C PRO A 116 3.18 -10.76 -2.32
N HIS A 117 3.21 -9.59 -2.97
CA HIS A 117 2.01 -8.83 -3.27
C HIS A 117 0.94 -9.74 -3.90
N THR A 118 -0.32 -9.58 -3.51
CA THR A 118 -1.47 -10.36 -4.00
C THR A 118 -1.44 -11.88 -3.77
N PHE A 119 -0.63 -12.41 -2.85
CA PHE A 119 -0.61 -13.86 -2.60
C PHE A 119 -1.99 -14.49 -2.31
N TRP A 120 -2.95 -13.70 -1.80
CA TRP A 120 -4.30 -14.17 -1.48
C TRP A 120 -5.13 -14.56 -2.70
N THR A 121 -4.69 -14.25 -3.92
CA THR A 121 -5.36 -14.66 -5.16
C THR A 121 -5.02 -16.09 -5.59
N PHE A 122 -4.09 -16.76 -4.92
CA PHE A 122 -3.66 -18.13 -5.25
C PHE A 122 -4.42 -19.15 -4.39
N PRO A 123 -5.37 -19.91 -4.98
CA PRO A 123 -6.17 -20.86 -4.23
C PRO A 123 -5.31 -21.98 -3.66
N GLY A 124 -5.64 -22.44 -2.45
CA GLY A 124 -4.96 -23.55 -1.78
C GLY A 124 -3.78 -23.16 -0.89
N LEU A 125 -3.32 -21.90 -0.91
CA LEU A 125 -2.32 -21.44 0.04
C LEU A 125 -2.87 -21.41 1.47
N VAL A 126 -2.14 -22.00 2.42
CA VAL A 126 -2.52 -21.96 3.85
C VAL A 126 -2.57 -20.52 4.36
N SER A 127 -1.67 -19.66 3.88
CA SER A 127 -1.64 -18.24 4.22
C SER A 127 -2.89 -17.48 3.77
N MET A 128 -3.57 -17.91 2.69
CA MET A 128 -4.84 -17.32 2.25
C MET A 128 -5.92 -17.46 3.32
N LYS A 129 -6.00 -18.61 4.01
CA LYS A 129 -6.95 -18.82 5.11
C LYS A 129 -6.69 -17.87 6.28
N LYS A 130 -5.41 -17.60 6.58
CA LYS A 130 -5.03 -16.59 7.57
C LYS A 130 -5.45 -15.20 7.11
N TRP A 131 -5.12 -14.82 5.88
CA TRP A 131 -5.49 -13.54 5.29
C TRP A 131 -7.00 -13.27 5.40
N ILE A 132 -7.85 -14.22 5.00
CA ILE A 132 -9.31 -14.08 5.11
C ILE A 132 -9.76 -13.84 6.55
N ARG A 133 -9.25 -14.63 7.51
CA ARG A 133 -9.60 -14.47 8.93
C ARG A 133 -9.20 -13.09 9.45
N ASP A 134 -8.00 -12.63 9.11
CA ASP A 134 -7.52 -11.32 9.52
C ASP A 134 -8.32 -10.19 8.83
N THR A 135 -8.73 -10.37 7.57
CA THR A 135 -9.59 -9.42 6.86
C THR A 135 -10.92 -9.25 7.58
N ILE A 136 -11.57 -10.34 7.96
CA ILE A 136 -12.82 -10.30 8.74
C ILE A 136 -12.59 -9.58 10.07
N ALA A 137 -11.54 -9.98 10.81
CA ALA A 137 -11.24 -9.38 12.11
C ALA A 137 -10.89 -7.89 12.01
N GLY A 138 -10.17 -7.48 10.96
CA GLY A 138 -9.82 -6.08 10.70
C GLY A 138 -11.02 -5.24 10.30
N VAL A 139 -11.95 -5.79 9.52
CA VAL A 139 -13.22 -5.13 9.19
C VAL A 139 -14.10 -4.98 10.43
N LEU A 140 -14.25 -6.02 11.25
CA LEU A 140 -14.98 -5.94 12.52
C LEU A 140 -14.36 -4.89 13.44
N TRP A 141 -13.03 -4.87 13.55
CA TRP A 141 -12.30 -3.85 14.31
C TRP A 141 -12.55 -2.41 13.81
N LEU A 142 -12.75 -2.22 12.50
CA LEU A 142 -13.14 -0.91 11.95
C LEU A 142 -14.60 -0.54 12.29
N LEU A 143 -15.49 -1.53 12.41
CA LEU A 143 -16.92 -1.34 12.65
C LEU A 143 -17.26 -1.18 14.14
N ASP A 144 -16.51 -1.83 15.05
CA ASP A 144 -16.76 -1.82 16.50
C ASP A 144 -16.45 -0.46 17.17
N GLY A 145 -16.21 0.61 16.40
CA GLY A 145 -16.07 1.98 16.90
C GLY A 145 -14.82 2.24 17.75
N ASN A 146 -14.01 1.22 18.07
CA ASN A 146 -12.88 1.30 18.99
C ASN A 146 -13.24 2.03 20.31
N GLU A 147 -14.38 1.72 20.89
CA GLU A 147 -14.62 1.99 22.31
C GLU A 147 -14.13 0.78 23.11
N GLY A 148 -13.19 1.01 24.03
CA GLY A 148 -12.59 -0.04 24.83
C GLY A 148 -13.63 -0.84 25.60
N ARG A 149 -13.89 -2.08 25.17
CA ARG A 149 -14.58 -3.12 25.92
C ARG A 149 -13.93 -4.47 25.63
N LEU A 150 -13.00 -4.85 26.48
CA LEU A 150 -12.90 -6.19 27.04
C LEU A 150 -12.99 -6.05 28.56
#